data_AF-A0A965EWK4-F1
#
_entry.id   AF-A0A965EWK4-F1
#
_cell.length_a   1.000
_cell.length_b   1.000
_cell.length_c   1.000
_cell.angle_alpha   90.00
_cell.angle_beta   90.00
_cell.angle_gamma   90.00
#
_symmetry.space_group_name_H-M   'P 1'
#
loop_
_entity.id
_entity.type
_entity.pdbx_description
1 polymer ?
#
loop_
_entity_poly.entity_id
_entity_poly.type
_entity_poly.pdbx_seq_one_letter_code
_entity_poly.pdbx_strand_id
1 'polypeptide(L)'
;MTQRLSAVDAQLLWLSRVVPNDQFLLYAFSGSPESPDDAVAQLRRRAQSTPELGRVVVDDSRWRYPRWVDAEVTDEQFRLDRPGDWQACLDAVARLGSGRLRTDRMTWRAHVFPDVNGIPGLAGVCSVVV
;
A
#
# COMPACT_ATOMS: atom_id res chain seq x y z
N MET A 1 -19.87 -4.37 -7.10
CA MET A 1 -20.15 -4.01 -8.51
C MET A 1 -18.91 -4.27 -9.37
N THR A 2 -19.08 -4.57 -10.67
CA THR A 2 -17.95 -4.81 -11.60
C THR A 2 -17.89 -3.67 -12.61
N GLN A 3 -16.72 -3.06 -12.80
CA GLN A 3 -16.49 -1.94 -13.72
C GLN A 3 -15.31 -2.26 -14.64
N ARG A 4 -15.44 -2.05 -15.95
CA ARG A 4 -14.31 -2.24 -16.89
C ARG A 4 -13.24 -1.18 -16.67
N LEU A 5 -11.97 -1.55 -16.81
CA LEU A 5 -10.88 -0.59 -16.86
C LEU A 5 -11.02 0.28 -18.12
N SER A 6 -10.53 1.52 -18.03
CA SER A 6 -10.37 2.35 -19.20
C SER A 6 -9.31 1.76 -20.15
N ALA A 7 -9.26 2.24 -21.39
CA ALA A 7 -8.27 1.77 -22.34
C ALA A 7 -6.83 1.99 -21.86
N VAL A 8 -6.59 3.14 -21.23
CA VAL A 8 -5.29 3.54 -20.69
C VAL A 8 -4.91 2.67 -19.49
N ASP A 9 -5.84 2.43 -18.56
CA ASP A 9 -5.55 1.61 -17.37
C ASP A 9 -5.26 0.16 -17.73
N ALA A 10 -5.97 -0.40 -18.71
CA ALA A 10 -5.70 -1.76 -19.20
C ALA A 10 -4.31 -1.86 -19.85
N GLN A 11 -3.90 -0.85 -20.62
CA GLN A 11 -2.55 -0.78 -21.18
C GLN A 11 -1.49 -0.74 -20.07
N LEU A 12 -1.68 0.10 -19.04
CA LEU A 12 -0.77 0.19 -17.89
C LEU A 12 -0.69 -1.13 -17.11
N LEU A 13 -1.83 -1.81 -16.90
CA LEU A 13 -1.88 -3.14 -16.29
C LEU A 13 -1.07 -4.17 -17.09
N TRP A 14 -1.17 -4.17 -18.42
CA TRP A 14 -0.42 -5.12 -19.23
C TRP A 14 1.08 -4.81 -19.25
N LEU A 15 1.46 -3.54 -19.30
CA LEU A 15 2.85 -3.12 -19.21
C LEU A 15 3.46 -3.45 -17.83
N SER A 16 2.69 -3.38 -16.75
CA SER A 16 3.18 -3.67 -15.39
C SER A 16 3.73 -5.10 -15.21
N ARG A 17 3.25 -6.03 -16.04
CA ARG A 17 3.73 -7.42 -16.10
C ARG A 17 5.19 -7.50 -16.56
N VAL A 18 5.61 -6.55 -17.39
CA VAL A 18 6.98 -6.47 -17.93
C VAL A 18 7.83 -5.51 -17.10
N VAL A 19 7.33 -4.29 -16.86
CA VAL A 19 8.03 -3.23 -16.14
C VAL A 19 7.26 -2.90 -14.86
N PRO A 20 7.81 -3.17 -13.65
CA PRO A 20 7.18 -2.78 -12.40
C PRO A 20 6.76 -1.31 -12.39
N ASN A 21 5.54 -1.01 -11.96
CA ASN A 21 5.01 0.35 -11.92
C ASN A 21 4.27 0.68 -10.62
N ASP A 22 4.55 -0.06 -9.55
CA ASP A 22 4.00 0.24 -8.23
C ASP A 22 4.47 1.63 -7.77
N GLN A 23 3.53 2.43 -7.26
CA GLN A 23 3.81 3.76 -6.72
C GLN A 23 3.97 3.70 -5.20
N PHE A 24 5.03 4.32 -4.69
CA PHE A 24 5.29 4.47 -3.26
C PHE A 24 5.04 5.92 -2.84
N LEU A 25 4.19 6.12 -1.84
CA LEU A 25 3.92 7.43 -1.24
C LEU A 25 4.37 7.40 0.21
N LEU A 26 5.28 8.28 0.60
CA LEU A 26 5.85 8.26 1.95
C LEU A 26 5.38 9.48 2.75
N TYR A 27 4.77 9.23 3.90
CA TYR A 27 4.26 10.24 4.81
C TYR A 27 4.94 10.09 6.18
N ALA A 28 5.55 11.17 6.66
CA ALA A 28 6.11 11.24 8.01
C ALA A 28 5.20 12.06 8.92
N PHE A 29 4.93 11.54 10.11
CA PHE A 29 4.08 12.15 11.13
C PHE A 29 4.91 12.42 12.38
N SER A 30 4.72 13.61 12.96
CA SER A 30 5.28 13.94 14.28
C SER A 30 4.58 13.08 15.34
N GLY A 31 5.36 12.36 16.14
CA GLY A 31 4.84 11.40 17.12
C GLY A 31 4.66 9.99 16.56
N SER A 32 4.49 9.04 17.48
CA SER A 32 4.26 7.62 17.20
C SER A 32 3.04 7.14 17.98
N PRO A 33 2.20 6.24 17.43
CA PRO A 33 1.08 5.67 18.17
C PRO A 33 1.56 4.95 19.42
N GLU A 34 0.89 5.16 20.56
CA GLU A 34 1.17 4.40 21.79
C GLU A 34 0.99 2.89 21.59
N SER A 35 0.00 2.51 20.76
CA SER A 35 -0.26 1.15 20.33
C SER A 35 -0.28 1.10 18.79
N PRO A 36 0.83 0.69 18.15
CA PRO A 36 0.88 0.57 16.69
C PRO A 36 -0.11 -0.45 16.13
N ASP A 37 -0.39 -1.52 16.88
CA ASP A 37 -1.37 -2.54 16.48
C ASP A 37 -2.80 -1.97 16.46
N ASP A 38 -3.17 -1.16 17.45
CA ASP A 38 -4.48 -0.49 17.47
C ASP A 38 -4.62 0.55 16.35
N ALA A 39 -3.53 1.26 16.03
CA ALA A 39 -3.48 2.17 14.89
C ALA A 39 -3.69 1.44 13.56
N VAL A 40 -3.02 0.30 13.35
CA VAL A 40 -3.22 -0.56 12.18
C VAL A 40 -4.66 -1.10 12.14
N ALA A 41 -5.21 -1.52 13.27
CA ALA A 41 -6.60 -1.97 13.34
C ALA A 41 -7.58 -0.84 12.97
N GLN A 42 -7.30 0.40 13.37
CA GLN A 42 -8.10 1.56 12.97
C GLN A 42 -7.99 1.85 11.47
N LEU A 43 -6.78 1.83 10.91
CA LEU A 43 -6.56 1.99 9.46
C LEU A 43 -7.34 0.94 8.66
N ARG A 44 -7.32 -0.32 9.13
CA ARG A 44 -8.11 -1.39 8.52
C ARG A 44 -9.61 -1.12 8.54
N ARG A 45 -10.17 -0.78 9.70
CA ARG A 45 -11.61 -0.48 9.80
C ARG A 45 -12.03 0.62 8.84
N ARG A 46 -11.19 1.65 8.71
CA ARG A 46 -11.42 2.74 7.73
C ARG A 46 -11.36 2.22 6.30
N ALA A 47 -10.33 1.46 5.95
CA ALA A 47 -10.19 0.90 4.61
C ALA A 47 -11.35 -0.03 4.24
N GLN A 48 -11.82 -0.86 5.17
CA GLN A 48 -12.99 -1.72 4.99
C GLN A 48 -14.29 -0.92 4.79
N SER A 49 -14.39 0.28 5.36
CA SER A 49 -15.52 1.19 5.15
C SER A 49 -15.43 2.02 3.86
N THR A 50 -14.34 1.88 3.09
CA THR A 50 -14.08 2.62 1.85
C THR A 50 -14.12 1.66 0.65
N PRO A 51 -15.24 1.58 -0.10
CA PRO A 51 -15.42 0.61 -1.19
C PRO A 51 -14.36 0.67 -2.30
N GLU A 52 -13.70 1.82 -2.47
CA GLU A 52 -12.64 2.03 -3.45
C GLU A 52 -11.34 1.30 -3.07
N LEU A 53 -11.10 1.09 -1.77
CA LEU A 53 -9.94 0.35 -1.26
C LEU A 53 -10.16 -1.17 -1.24
N GLY A 54 -11.42 -1.63 -1.35
CA GLY A 54 -11.79 -3.03 -1.48
C GLY A 54 -11.92 -3.46 -2.94
N ARG A 55 -10.88 -3.25 -3.77
CA ARG A 55 -10.93 -3.52 -5.21
C ARG A 55 -9.71 -4.28 -5.70
N VAL A 56 -9.94 -5.23 -6.61
CA VAL A 56 -8.90 -5.93 -7.37
C VAL A 56 -9.24 -5.92 -8.86
N VAL A 57 -8.24 -6.21 -9.70
CA VAL A 57 -8.38 -6.28 -11.15
C VAL A 57 -8.38 -7.74 -11.60
N VAL A 58 -9.41 -8.11 -12.36
CA VAL A 58 -9.50 -9.42 -13.01
C VAL A 58 -9.29 -9.24 -14.51
N ASP A 59 -8.27 -9.92 -15.05
CA ASP A 59 -8.00 -10.05 -16.48
C ASP A 59 -8.11 -11.53 -16.89
N ASP A 60 -9.36 -11.99 -17.02
CA ASP A 60 -9.72 -13.41 -17.19
C ASP A 60 -9.97 -13.83 -18.65
N SER A 61 -9.82 -12.91 -19.61
CA SER A 61 -10.15 -13.17 -21.01
C SER A 61 -9.41 -12.25 -21.96
N ARG A 62 -8.76 -12.83 -22.97
CA ARG A 62 -8.10 -12.10 -24.06
C ARG A 62 -9.04 -11.26 -24.94
N TRP A 63 -10.34 -11.52 -24.87
CA TRP A 63 -11.37 -10.86 -25.71
C TRP A 63 -12.12 -9.75 -24.97
N ARG A 64 -11.79 -9.50 -23.70
CA ARG A 64 -12.45 -8.49 -22.88
C ARG A 64 -11.40 -7.62 -22.21
N TYR A 65 -11.76 -6.38 -21.95
CA TYR A 65 -10.94 -5.53 -21.10
C TYR A 65 -10.95 -6.06 -19.66
N PRO A 66 -9.83 -5.91 -18.92
CA PRO A 66 -9.79 -6.17 -17.50
C PRO A 66 -10.87 -5.36 -16.77
N ARG A 67 -11.26 -5.84 -15.59
CA ARG A 67 -12.33 -5.23 -14.80
C ARG A 67 -11.97 -5.12 -13.34
N TRP A 68 -12.35 -4.01 -12.74
CA TRP A 68 -12.45 -3.83 -11.30
C TRP A 68 -13.55 -4.72 -10.75
N VAL A 69 -13.25 -5.44 -9.69
CA VAL A 69 -14.22 -6.22 -8.91
C VAL A 69 -14.08 -5.87 -7.43
N ASP A 70 -15.15 -6.04 -6.67
CA ASP A 70 -15.07 -5.93 -5.22
C ASP A 70 -14.16 -7.04 -4.67
N ALA A 71 -13.40 -6.71 -3.64
CA ALA A 71 -12.58 -7.63 -2.86
C ALA A 71 -12.56 -7.19 -1.41
N GLU A 72 -12.32 -8.14 -0.51
CA GLU A 72 -12.17 -7.83 0.91
C GLU A 72 -10.83 -7.13 1.18
N VAL A 73 -10.83 -6.18 2.11
CA VAL A 73 -9.59 -5.65 2.70
C VAL A 73 -9.13 -6.59 3.80
N THR A 74 -7.98 -7.23 3.59
CA THR A 74 -7.40 -8.29 4.43
C THR A 74 -6.18 -7.82 5.22
N ASP A 75 -5.70 -8.67 6.13
CA ASP A 75 -4.45 -8.46 6.87
C ASP A 75 -3.23 -8.24 5.98
N GLU A 76 -3.21 -8.81 4.77
CA GLU A 76 -2.02 -8.76 3.91
C GLU A 76 -1.68 -7.34 3.41
N GLN A 77 -2.64 -6.42 3.49
CA GLN A 77 -2.52 -5.01 3.10
C GLN A 77 -1.90 -4.14 4.17
N PHE A 78 -1.67 -4.66 5.38
CA PHE A 78 -1.07 -3.89 6.48
C PHE A 78 0.20 -4.57 6.96
N ARG A 79 1.31 -3.84 6.95
CA ARG A 79 2.60 -4.31 7.47
C ARG A 79 3.06 -3.34 8.54
N LEU A 80 3.57 -3.90 9.63
CA LEU A 80 4.09 -3.15 10.76
C LEU A 80 5.52 -3.59 11.00
N ASP A 81 6.46 -2.67 10.85
CA ASP A 81 7.89 -2.95 11.01
C ASP A 81 8.54 -1.82 11.83
N ARG A 82 9.50 -2.15 12.71
CA ARG A 82 10.18 -1.15 13.56
C ARG A 82 11.63 -0.95 13.09
N PRO A 83 11.91 0.00 12.18
CA PRO A 83 13.25 0.16 11.61
C PRO A 83 14.22 0.85 12.58
N GLY A 84 13.71 1.58 13.59
CA GLY A 84 14.50 2.25 14.63
C GLY A 84 14.89 3.68 14.28
N ASP A 85 15.59 3.89 13.15
CA ASP A 85 15.97 5.23 12.69
C ASP A 85 15.56 5.51 11.25
N TRP A 86 15.75 6.77 10.85
CA TRP A 86 15.36 7.26 9.54
C TRP A 86 16.10 6.56 8.38
N GLN A 87 17.38 6.23 8.54
CA GLN A 87 18.12 5.55 7.48
C GLN A 87 17.63 4.11 7.30
N ALA A 88 17.44 3.39 8.40
CA ALA A 88 16.87 2.05 8.39
C ALA A 88 15.44 2.03 7.82
N CYS A 89 14.66 3.10 8.07
CA CYS A 89 13.35 3.30 7.46
C CYS A 89 13.47 3.42 5.93
N LEU A 90 14.35 4.29 5.44
CA LEU A 90 14.58 4.44 3.99
C LEU A 90 15.09 3.14 3.35
N ASP A 91 15.97 2.40 4.02
CA ASP A 91 16.46 1.11 3.54
C ASP A 91 15.31 0.08 3.49
N ALA A 92 14.39 0.10 4.45
CA ALA A 92 13.20 -0.74 4.42
C ALA A 92 12.29 -0.40 3.24
N VAL A 93 12.07 0.89 2.98
CA VAL A 93 11.27 1.37 1.83
C VAL A 93 11.92 0.99 0.51
N ALA A 94 13.24 1.12 0.38
CA ALA A 94 13.96 0.73 -0.83
C ALA A 94 13.81 -0.78 -1.13
N ARG A 95 13.75 -1.63 -0.10
CA ARG A 95 13.50 -3.07 -0.27
C ARG A 95 12.08 -3.39 -0.76
N LEU A 96 11.10 -2.53 -0.54
CA LEU A 96 9.73 -2.75 -1.00
C LEU A 96 9.63 -2.84 -2.52
N GLY A 97 10.49 -2.14 -3.26
CA GLY A 97 10.54 -2.19 -4.72
C GLY A 97 10.84 -3.60 -5.29
N SER A 98 11.36 -4.51 -4.48
CA SER A 98 11.57 -5.91 -4.86
C SER A 98 10.28 -6.75 -4.81
N GLY A 99 9.28 -6.31 -4.02
CA GLY A 99 8.03 -7.02 -3.78
C GLY A 99 6.86 -6.36 -4.49
N ARG A 100 6.59 -6.78 -5.73
CA ARG A 100 5.47 -6.24 -6.51
C ARG A 100 4.12 -6.59 -5.91
N LEU A 101 3.21 -5.62 -5.92
CA LEU A 101 1.80 -5.90 -5.67
C LEU A 101 1.24 -6.72 -6.82
N ARG A 102 0.34 -7.63 -6.46
CA ARG A 102 -0.43 -8.39 -7.42
C ARG A 102 -1.83 -7.83 -7.46
N THR A 103 -2.16 -7.12 -8.54
CA THR A 103 -3.44 -6.42 -8.69
C THR A 103 -4.66 -7.34 -8.69
N ASP A 104 -4.48 -8.65 -8.89
CA ASP A 104 -5.52 -9.68 -8.74
C ASP A 104 -5.78 -10.10 -7.28
N ARG A 105 -4.91 -9.68 -6.35
CA ARG A 105 -5.04 -9.93 -4.90
C ARG A 105 -5.25 -8.65 -4.09
N MET A 106 -4.48 -7.61 -4.37
CA MET A 106 -4.59 -6.30 -3.72
C MET A 106 -4.00 -5.22 -4.63
N THR A 107 -4.54 -4.01 -4.57
CA THR A 107 -4.11 -2.88 -5.40
C THR A 107 -3.32 -1.83 -4.64
N TRP A 108 -3.20 -2.01 -3.32
CA TRP A 108 -2.44 -1.16 -2.41
C TRP A 108 -1.99 -1.99 -1.21
N ARG A 109 -1.00 -1.49 -0.49
CA ARG A 109 -0.55 -1.98 0.81
C ARG A 109 0.00 -0.80 1.60
N ALA A 110 -0.30 -0.75 2.89
CA ALA A 110 0.25 0.22 3.82
C ALA A 110 1.33 -0.44 4.70
N HIS A 111 2.53 0.11 4.68
CA HIS A 111 3.61 -0.19 5.61
C HIS A 111 3.66 0.90 6.67
N VAL A 112 3.51 0.51 7.94
CA VAL A 112 3.56 1.40 9.09
C VAL A 112 4.87 1.17 9.82
N PHE A 113 5.65 2.23 9.97
CA PHE A 113 6.90 2.26 10.70
C PHE A 113 6.73 3.18 11.92
N PRO A 114 6.40 2.64 13.10
CA PRO A 114 6.38 3.43 14.32
C PRO A 114 7.80 3.66 14.83
N ASP A 115 7.92 4.59 15.76
CA ASP A 115 9.12 4.85 16.56
C ASP A 115 10.40 5.16 15.75
N VAL A 116 10.23 5.87 14.63
CA VAL A 116 11.33 6.28 13.74
C VAL A 116 11.99 7.54 14.29
N ASN A 117 13.29 7.46 14.54
CA ASN A 117 14.09 8.58 15.05
C ASN A 117 14.87 9.30 13.94
N GLY A 118 15.12 10.60 14.13
CA GLY A 118 16.04 11.35 13.28
C GLY A 118 15.48 11.75 11.90
N ILE A 119 14.16 11.86 11.76
CA ILE A 119 13.55 12.34 10.50
C ILE A 119 13.87 13.83 10.30
N PRO A 120 14.43 14.23 9.13
CA PRO A 120 14.75 15.63 8.85
C PRO A 120 13.54 16.56 9.00
N GLY A 121 13.70 17.63 9.77
CA GLY A 121 12.65 18.64 9.99
C GLY A 121 11.61 18.28 11.03
N LEU A 122 11.67 17.09 11.64
CA LEU A 122 10.83 16.68 12.75
C LEU A 122 11.67 16.46 14.02
N ALA A 123 11.10 16.75 15.18
CA ALA A 123 11.74 16.55 16.47
C ALA A 123 11.12 15.35 17.19
N GLY A 124 11.96 14.58 17.89
CA GLY A 124 11.54 13.45 18.71
C GLY A 124 11.18 12.19 17.89
N VAL A 125 10.48 11.28 18.57
CA VAL A 125 10.03 10.01 18.00
C VAL A 125 8.89 10.27 17.02
N CYS A 126 9.01 9.73 15.81
CA CYS A 126 8.06 9.93 14.73
C CYS A 126 7.51 8.59 14.22
N SER A 127 6.54 8.66 13.31
CA SER A 127 6.04 7.50 12.57
C SER A 127 6.04 7.79 11.08
N VAL A 128 6.24 6.75 10.28
CA VAL A 128 6.25 6.83 8.82
C VAL A 128 5.24 5.82 8.27
N VAL A 129 4.46 6.24 7.28
CA VAL A 129 3.56 5.35 6.53
C VAL A 129 3.94 5.40 5.06
N VAL A 130 4.02 4.22 4.45
CA VAL A 130 4.26 4.02 3.01
C VAL A 130 3.12 3.25 2.37
#